data_AF-A0A964G7N9-F1
#
_entry.id   AF-A0A964G7N9-F1
#
_cell.length_a   1.000
_cell.length_b   1.000
_cell.length_c   1.000
_cell.angle_alpha   90.00
_cell.angle_beta   90.00
_cell.angle_gamma   90.00
#
_symmetry.space_group_name_H-M   'P 1'
#
loop_
_entity.id
_entity.type
_entity.pdbx_description
1 polymer ?
#
loop_
_entity_poly.entity_id
_entity_poly.type
_entity_poly.pdbx_seq_one_letter_code
_entity_poly.pdbx_strand_id
1 'polypeptide(L)'
;SQSQLHQTEGLLEQSQSQLHQTEGLLEQSQSQLQHIQTDLDVKVSQLVNTQRQLEDYDHKMQQLLSQIDRLEFQQALAINTNGRSKSQYELLVSEAWYAYYTGAMAEMQDSLKQSLKCSPFSATDTVSNWFESFTKLSGEKGHNLDTLTLTNLAEWKQLMRLVTSKR
;
A
#
# COMPACT_ATOMS: atom_id res chain seq x y z
N SER A 1 -17.98 -9.17 -81.59
CA SER A 1 -16.78 -9.60 -80.85
C SER A 1 -15.86 -8.45 -80.42
N GLN A 2 -15.50 -7.49 -81.29
CA GLN A 2 -14.64 -6.35 -80.90
C GLN A 2 -15.26 -5.42 -79.82
N SER A 3 -16.56 -5.12 -79.91
CA SER A 3 -17.25 -4.26 -78.94
C SER A 3 -17.29 -4.84 -77.52
N GLN A 4 -17.43 -6.16 -77.40
CA GLN A 4 -17.40 -6.85 -76.10
C GLN A 4 -16.01 -6.87 -75.47
N LEU A 5 -14.96 -6.96 -76.30
CA LEU A 5 -13.57 -6.91 -75.85
C LEU A 5 -13.25 -5.54 -75.22
N HIS A 6 -13.57 -4.45 -75.91
CA HIS A 6 -13.38 -3.10 -75.38
C HIS A 6 -14.21 -2.82 -74.12
N GLN A 7 -15.43 -3.34 -74.04
CA GLN A 7 -16.23 -3.21 -72.82
C GLN A 7 -15.60 -3.95 -71.63
N THR A 8 -14.99 -5.10 -71.88
CA THR A 8 -14.30 -5.89 -70.85
C THR A 8 -13.01 -5.22 -70.40
N GLU A 9 -12.24 -4.64 -71.32
CA GLU A 9 -11.03 -3.86 -71.01
C GLU A 9 -11.35 -2.64 -70.14
N GLY A 10 -12.40 -1.89 -70.47
CA GLY A 10 -12.81 -0.73 -69.66
C GLY A 10 -13.26 -1.09 -68.24
N LEU A 11 -13.96 -2.23 -68.08
CA LEU A 11 -14.33 -2.74 -66.75
C LEU A 11 -13.11 -3.18 -65.93
N LEU A 12 -12.09 -3.75 -66.59
CA LEU A 12 -10.85 -4.16 -65.94
C LEU A 12 -10.06 -2.95 -65.44
N GLU A 13 -9.88 -1.90 -66.26
CA GLU A 13 -9.23 -0.65 -65.84
C GLU A 13 -9.97 0.03 -64.68
N GLN A 14 -11.30 0.02 -64.71
CA GLN A 14 -12.13 0.54 -63.63
C GLN A 14 -11.91 -0.27 -62.33
N SER A 15 -11.87 -1.60 -62.42
CA SER A 15 -11.62 -2.47 -61.27
C SER A 15 -10.21 -2.28 -60.71
N GLN A 16 -9.20 -2.09 -61.55
CA GLN A 16 -7.81 -1.84 -61.11
C GLN A 16 -7.68 -0.50 -60.39
N SER A 17 -8.36 0.53 -60.89
CA SER A 17 -8.38 1.86 -60.27
C SER A 17 -9.06 1.83 -58.90
N GLN A 18 -10.19 1.12 -58.78
CA GLN A 18 -10.87 0.93 -57.49
C GLN A 18 -10.03 0.13 -56.49
N LEU A 19 -9.30 -0.89 -56.97
CA LEU A 19 -8.43 -1.69 -56.11
C LEU A 19 -7.29 -0.83 -55.54
N HIS A 20 -6.60 -0.04 -56.38
CA HIS A 20 -5.58 0.91 -55.92
C HIS A 20 -6.14 1.93 -54.92
N GLN A 21 -7.34 2.46 -55.17
CA GLN A 21 -7.96 3.40 -54.23
C GLN A 21 -8.26 2.74 -52.88
N THR A 22 -8.72 1.49 -52.90
CA THR A 22 -9.02 0.73 -51.68
C THR A 22 -7.75 0.40 -50.91
N GLU A 23 -6.66 0.05 -51.59
CA GLU A 23 -5.35 -0.18 -50.97
C GLU A 23 -4.84 1.08 -50.27
N GLY A 24 -4.94 2.26 -50.90
CA GLY A 24 -4.55 3.53 -50.28
C GLY A 24 -5.36 3.86 -49.03
N LEU A 25 -6.68 3.61 -49.04
CA LEU A 25 -7.54 3.78 -47.87
C LEU A 25 -7.18 2.80 -46.74
N LEU A 26 -6.81 1.57 -47.09
CA LEU A 26 -6.40 0.55 -46.13
C LEU A 26 -5.08 0.93 -45.45
N GLU A 27 -4.07 1.39 -46.21
CA GLU A 27 -2.80 1.88 -45.67
C GLU A 27 -3.01 3.09 -44.73
N GLN A 28 -3.92 4.01 -45.12
CA GLN A 28 -4.28 5.14 -44.28
C GLN A 28 -4.93 4.68 -42.96
N SER A 29 -5.86 3.72 -43.02
CA SER A 29 -6.52 3.17 -41.84
C SER A 29 -5.53 2.44 -40.92
N GLN A 30 -4.59 1.67 -41.49
CA GLN A 30 -3.54 1.00 -40.71
C GLN A 30 -2.63 1.99 -39.99
N SER A 31 -2.24 3.07 -40.66
CA SER A 31 -1.43 4.14 -40.07
C SER A 31 -2.16 4.84 -38.91
N GLN A 32 -3.47 5.08 -39.06
CA GLN A 32 -4.30 5.65 -37.99
C GLN A 32 -4.41 4.70 -36.79
N LEU A 33 -4.61 3.39 -37.03
CA LEU A 33 -4.67 2.40 -35.95
C LEU A 33 -3.36 2.34 -35.17
N GLN A 34 -2.21 2.36 -35.85
CA GLN A 34 -0.91 2.38 -35.18
C GLN A 34 -0.71 3.63 -34.33
N HIS A 35 -1.13 4.79 -34.84
CA HIS A 35 -1.08 6.05 -34.09
C HIS A 35 -1.96 5.99 -32.83
N ILE A 36 -3.20 5.52 -32.97
CA ILE A 36 -4.13 5.37 -31.83
C ILE A 36 -3.58 4.39 -30.80
N GLN A 37 -2.98 3.27 -31.24
CA GLN A 37 -2.36 2.31 -30.34
C GLN A 37 -1.22 2.96 -29.54
N THR A 38 -0.37 3.74 -30.20
CA THR A 38 0.73 4.44 -29.55
C THR A 38 0.22 5.49 -28.54
N ASP A 39 -0.80 6.26 -28.89
CA ASP A 39 -1.40 7.24 -27.98
C ASP A 39 -2.03 6.54 -26.77
N LEU A 40 -2.72 5.42 -26.98
CA LEU A 40 -3.30 4.62 -25.90
C LEU A 40 -2.22 4.09 -24.94
N ASP A 41 -1.11 3.57 -25.46
CA ASP A 41 0.00 3.06 -24.64
C ASP A 41 0.62 4.19 -23.78
N VAL A 42 0.74 5.40 -24.35
CA VAL A 42 1.18 6.59 -23.62
C VAL A 42 0.18 6.95 -22.52
N LYS A 43 -1.12 6.96 -22.82
CA LYS A 43 -2.18 7.28 -21.83
C LYS A 43 -2.23 6.26 -20.70
N VAL A 44 -2.10 4.97 -21.00
CA VAL A 44 -2.01 3.90 -19.99
C VAL A 44 -0.80 4.13 -19.09
N SER A 45 0.36 4.42 -19.67
CA SER A 45 1.59 4.70 -18.90
C SER A 45 1.44 5.92 -18.01
N GLN A 46 0.79 6.99 -18.49
CA GLN A 46 0.47 8.17 -17.69
C GLN A 46 -0.46 7.83 -16.53
N LEU A 47 -1.53 7.07 -16.79
CA LEU A 47 -2.50 6.67 -15.77
C LEU A 47 -1.85 5.83 -14.66
N VAL A 48 -1.01 4.85 -15.02
CA VAL A 48 -0.26 4.05 -14.06
C VAL A 48 0.68 4.90 -13.21
N ASN A 49 1.34 5.89 -13.80
CA ASN A 49 2.22 6.80 -13.05
C ASN A 49 1.43 7.68 -12.08
N THR A 50 0.30 8.24 -12.49
CA THR A 50 -0.56 9.03 -11.60
C THR A 50 -1.14 8.18 -10.47
N GLN A 51 -1.56 6.95 -10.76
CA GLN A 51 -2.02 5.98 -9.76
C GLN A 51 -0.96 5.76 -8.67
N ARG A 52 0.29 5.48 -9.07
CA ARG A 52 1.41 5.32 -8.13
C ARG A 52 1.65 6.55 -7.27
N GLN A 53 1.56 7.75 -7.85
CA GLN A 53 1.71 8.98 -7.09
C GLN A 53 0.61 9.17 -6.05
N LEU A 54 -0.64 8.82 -6.38
CA LEU A 54 -1.75 8.86 -5.41
C LEU A 54 -1.53 7.87 -4.27
N GLU A 55 -1.08 6.65 -4.58
CA GLU A 55 -0.72 5.65 -3.58
C GLU A 55 0.40 6.18 -2.67
N ASP A 56 1.46 6.79 -3.22
CA ASP A 56 2.53 7.40 -2.43
C ASP A 56 2.03 8.52 -1.50
N TYR A 57 1.08 9.35 -1.95
CA TYR A 57 0.47 10.38 -1.11
C TYR A 57 -0.39 9.80 0.01
N ASP A 58 -1.13 8.72 -0.25
CA ASP A 58 -1.93 8.03 0.76
C ASP A 58 -1.04 7.46 1.87
N HIS A 59 0.06 6.78 1.51
CA HIS A 59 1.04 6.27 2.48
C HIS A 59 1.64 7.41 3.33
N LYS A 60 2.01 8.54 2.70
CA LYS A 60 2.52 9.72 3.43
C LYS A 60 1.48 10.31 4.37
N MET A 61 0.22 10.37 3.96
CA MET A 61 -0.87 10.83 4.83
C MET A 61 -1.06 9.91 6.03
N GLN A 62 -1.10 8.59 5.83
CA GLN A 62 -1.20 7.61 6.93
C GLN A 62 -0.02 7.72 7.89
N GLN A 63 1.20 7.96 7.37
CA GLN A 63 2.38 8.19 8.18
C GLN A 63 2.28 9.49 9.00
N LEU A 64 1.74 10.57 8.43
CA LEU A 64 1.52 11.83 9.15
C LEU A 64 0.45 11.71 10.22
N LEU A 65 -0.67 11.05 9.94
CA LEU A 65 -1.72 10.79 10.93
C LEU A 65 -1.17 10.02 12.13
N SER A 66 -0.40 8.96 11.88
CA SER A 66 0.24 8.18 12.94
C SER A 66 1.22 9.01 13.79
N GLN A 67 1.91 9.99 13.18
CA GLN A 67 2.80 10.89 13.91
C GLN A 67 2.05 11.89 14.78
N ILE A 68 0.93 12.43 14.29
CA ILE A 68 0.05 13.31 15.09
C ILE A 68 -0.46 12.55 16.30
N ASP A 69 -0.99 11.35 16.09
CA ASP A 69 -1.53 10.49 17.16
C ASP A 69 -0.48 10.17 18.23
N ARG A 70 0.76 9.88 17.80
CA ARG A 70 1.89 9.67 18.70
C ARG A 70 2.19 10.92 19.54
N LEU A 71 2.18 12.10 18.93
CA LEU A 71 2.46 13.36 19.62
C LEU A 71 1.34 13.72 20.62
N GLU A 72 0.08 13.55 20.23
CA GLU A 72 -1.08 13.75 21.12
C GLU A 72 -1.00 12.83 22.34
N PHE A 73 -0.65 11.56 22.13
CA PHE A 73 -0.47 10.60 23.22
C PHE A 73 0.71 10.97 24.13
N GLN A 74 1.85 11.34 23.57
CA GLN A 74 3.01 11.82 24.33
C GLN A 74 2.67 13.03 25.20
N GLN A 75 1.89 13.98 24.66
CA GLN A 75 1.42 15.15 25.40
C GLN A 75 0.44 14.77 26.52
N ALA A 76 -0.50 13.86 26.26
CA ALA A 76 -1.44 13.37 27.27
C ALA A 76 -0.72 12.70 28.45
N LEU A 77 0.34 11.92 28.18
CA LEU A 77 1.18 11.33 29.21
C LEU A 77 1.99 12.36 30.00
N ALA A 78 2.50 13.41 29.34
CA ALA A 78 3.30 14.46 29.99
C ALA A 78 2.50 15.25 31.05
N ILE A 79 1.20 15.46 30.80
CA ILE A 79 0.29 16.19 31.71
C ILE A 79 -0.04 15.36 32.97
N ASN A 80 0.07 14.02 32.93
CA ASN A 80 -0.38 13.11 33.98
C ASN A 80 0.76 12.56 34.89
N THR A 81 1.88 13.29 34.99
CA THR A 81 3.14 12.76 35.54
C THR A 81 3.24 12.76 37.07
N ASN A 82 2.60 11.77 37.72
CA ASN A 82 2.89 11.40 39.11
C ASN A 82 3.76 10.12 39.25
N GLY A 83 4.15 9.44 38.16
CA GLY A 83 4.92 8.19 38.20
C GLY A 83 5.76 7.92 36.96
N ARG A 84 7.05 8.28 37.01
CA ARG A 84 8.02 8.26 35.89
C ARG A 84 8.24 6.90 35.21
N SER A 85 8.04 5.79 35.93
CA SER A 85 8.20 4.42 35.39
C SER A 85 6.95 3.92 34.65
N LYS A 86 5.75 4.23 35.16
CA LYS A 86 4.47 3.88 34.53
C LYS A 86 4.29 4.61 33.20
N SER A 87 4.67 5.90 33.14
CA SER A 87 4.61 6.70 31.90
C SER A 87 5.57 6.19 30.81
N GLN A 88 6.74 5.66 31.18
CA GLN A 88 7.71 5.15 30.21
C GLN A 88 7.27 3.80 29.63
N TYR A 89 6.70 2.92 30.45
CA TYR A 89 6.11 1.67 29.98
C TYR A 89 4.95 1.93 29.01
N GLU A 90 3.99 2.76 29.40
CA GLU A 90 2.82 3.10 28.57
C GLU A 90 3.22 3.74 27.23
N LEU A 91 4.24 4.61 27.24
CA LEU A 91 4.81 5.18 26.01
C LEU A 91 5.36 4.10 25.08
N LEU A 92 6.23 3.21 25.57
CA LEU A 92 6.84 2.18 24.73
C LEU A 92 5.82 1.19 24.17
N VAL A 93 4.76 0.87 24.91
CA VAL A 93 3.66 0.02 24.41
C VAL A 93 2.88 0.74 23.31
N SER A 94 2.61 2.04 23.46
CA SER A 94 1.96 2.83 22.40
C SER A 94 2.84 2.95 21.15
N GLU A 95 4.15 3.18 21.31
CA GLU A 95 5.10 3.26 20.19
C GLU A 95 5.16 1.94 19.43
N ALA A 96 5.12 0.82 20.16
CA ALA A 96 5.05 -0.49 19.54
C ALA A 96 3.76 -0.68 18.72
N TRP A 97 2.61 -0.22 19.21
CA TRP A 97 1.36 -0.27 18.45
C TRP A 97 1.44 0.54 17.16
N TYR A 98 1.92 1.79 17.23
CA TYR A 98 2.05 2.63 16.04
C TYR A 98 3.01 2.03 15.02
N ALA A 99 4.15 1.48 15.46
CA ALA A 99 5.09 0.81 14.58
C ALA A 99 4.50 -0.45 13.93
N TYR A 100 3.65 -1.20 14.63
CA TYR A 100 2.89 -2.31 14.02
C TYR A 100 1.90 -1.81 12.96
N TYR A 101 1.14 -0.75 13.28
CA TYR A 101 0.14 -0.16 12.37
C TYR A 101 0.77 0.40 11.09
N THR A 102 1.95 1.02 11.17
CA THR A 102 2.66 1.57 10.01
C THR A 102 3.52 0.56 9.24
N GLY A 103 3.55 -0.70 9.69
CA GLY A 103 4.31 -1.77 9.04
C GLY A 103 5.79 -1.89 9.47
N ALA A 104 6.25 -1.07 10.41
CA ALA A 104 7.61 -1.05 10.93
C ALA A 104 7.84 -2.15 12.00
N MET A 105 7.86 -3.42 11.56
CA MET A 105 7.90 -4.57 12.47
C MET A 105 9.14 -4.62 13.39
N ALA A 106 10.29 -4.14 12.90
CA ALA A 106 11.52 -4.07 13.70
C ALA A 106 11.41 -3.06 14.85
N GLU A 107 10.86 -1.87 14.58
CA GLU A 107 10.65 -0.82 15.58
C GLU A 107 9.64 -1.29 16.63
N MET A 108 8.56 -1.94 16.20
CA MET A 108 7.59 -2.54 17.11
C MET A 108 8.27 -3.54 18.06
N GLN A 109 9.10 -4.43 17.52
CA GLN A 109 9.80 -5.42 18.31
C GLN A 109 10.70 -4.77 19.37
N ASP A 110 11.43 -3.72 19.00
CA ASP A 110 12.37 -3.05 19.88
C ASP A 110 11.67 -2.24 20.97
N SER A 111 10.55 -1.58 20.65
CA SER A 111 9.71 -0.90 21.65
C SER A 111 9.10 -1.90 22.64
N LEU A 112 8.63 -3.07 22.19
CA LEU A 112 8.13 -4.12 23.10
C LEU A 112 9.24 -4.74 23.96
N LYS A 113 10.44 -4.97 23.41
CA LYS A 113 11.60 -5.43 24.20
C LYS A 113 11.95 -4.43 25.31
N GLN A 114 11.91 -3.14 25.00
CA GLN A 114 12.19 -2.08 25.96
C GLN A 114 11.08 -1.98 27.01
N SER A 115 9.81 -2.06 26.61
CA SER A 115 8.68 -2.03 27.55
C SER A 115 8.71 -3.21 28.51
N LEU A 116 9.15 -4.39 28.06
CA LEU A 116 9.35 -5.56 28.93
C LEU A 116 10.42 -5.34 30.00
N LYS A 117 11.45 -4.51 29.75
CA LYS A 117 12.52 -4.22 30.72
C LYS A 117 12.08 -3.28 31.83
N CYS A 118 11.18 -2.34 31.53
CA CYS A 118 10.66 -1.37 32.47
C CYS A 118 9.22 -1.66 32.92
N SER A 119 8.68 -2.83 32.58
CA SER A 119 7.30 -3.20 32.90
C SER A 119 7.10 -3.31 34.42
N PRO A 120 6.01 -2.74 34.96
CA PRO A 120 5.64 -2.91 36.37
C PRO A 120 4.97 -4.27 36.63
N PHE A 121 4.72 -5.08 35.60
CA PHE A 121 3.99 -6.34 35.67
C PHE A 121 4.93 -7.56 35.53
N SER A 122 4.39 -8.75 35.81
CA SER A 122 5.09 -10.01 35.49
C SER A 122 5.22 -10.17 33.97
N ALA A 123 6.20 -10.93 33.49
CA ALA A 123 6.45 -11.07 32.06
C ALA A 123 5.21 -11.56 31.27
N THR A 124 4.37 -12.42 31.86
CA THR A 124 3.12 -12.88 31.24
C THR A 124 2.03 -11.82 31.29
N ASP A 125 1.91 -11.08 32.40
CA ASP A 125 0.92 -10.01 32.53
C ASP A 125 1.27 -8.81 31.64
N THR A 126 2.56 -8.55 31.43
CA THR A 126 3.06 -7.56 30.46
C THR A 126 2.58 -7.90 29.05
N VAL A 127 2.69 -9.16 28.62
CA VAL A 127 2.21 -9.59 27.29
C VAL A 127 0.69 -9.44 27.17
N SER A 128 -0.07 -9.83 28.20
CA SER A 128 -1.52 -9.63 28.22
C SER A 128 -1.88 -8.15 28.10
N ASN A 129 -1.16 -7.29 28.82
CA ASN A 129 -1.38 -5.84 28.77
C ASN A 129 -0.99 -5.22 27.42
N TRP A 130 0.00 -5.76 26.70
CA TRP A 130 0.28 -5.36 25.32
C TRP A 130 -0.93 -5.62 24.41
N PHE A 131 -1.53 -6.80 24.48
CA PHE A 131 -2.71 -7.14 23.69
C PHE A 131 -3.91 -6.23 24.02
N GLU A 132 -4.17 -5.98 25.30
CA GLU A 132 -5.22 -5.06 25.73
C GLU A 132 -4.99 -3.65 25.19
N SER A 133 -3.74 -3.17 25.28
CA SER A 133 -3.37 -1.83 24.81
C SER A 133 -3.48 -1.72 23.29
N PHE A 134 -3.02 -2.72 22.55
CA PHE A 134 -3.12 -2.75 21.09
C PHE A 134 -4.58 -2.82 20.63
N THR A 135 -5.42 -3.62 21.31
CA THR A 135 -6.85 -3.74 21.01
C THR A 135 -7.58 -2.43 21.28
N LYS A 136 -7.24 -1.75 22.38
CA LYS A 136 -7.81 -0.44 22.72
C LYS A 136 -7.43 0.62 21.68
N LEU A 137 -6.14 0.74 21.38
CA LEU A 137 -5.63 1.75 20.45
C LEU A 137 -6.11 1.48 19.00
N SER A 138 -6.26 0.22 18.60
CA SER A 138 -6.84 -0.11 17.30
C SER A 138 -8.31 0.31 17.22
N GLY A 139 -9.08 0.04 18.27
CA GLY A 139 -10.50 0.41 18.36
C GLY A 139 -10.74 1.93 18.31
N GLU A 140 -9.87 2.72 18.94
CA GLU A 140 -9.89 4.19 18.85
C GLU A 140 -9.66 4.70 17.42
N LYS A 141 -8.95 3.93 16.59
CA LYS A 141 -8.70 4.23 15.17
C LYS A 141 -9.73 3.60 14.22
N GLY A 142 -10.75 2.91 14.75
CA GLY A 142 -11.76 2.21 13.94
C GLY A 142 -11.25 0.94 13.27
N HIS A 143 -10.09 0.42 13.67
CA HIS A 143 -9.50 -0.81 13.15
C HIS A 143 -9.57 -1.94 14.18
N ASN A 144 -9.75 -3.18 13.70
CA ASN A 144 -9.63 -4.36 14.55
C ASN A 144 -8.19 -4.85 14.57
N LEU A 145 -7.66 -5.15 15.75
CA LEU A 145 -6.36 -5.79 15.89
C LEU A 145 -6.40 -7.20 15.30
N ASP A 146 -5.70 -7.41 14.19
CA ASP A 146 -5.46 -8.75 13.66
C ASP A 146 -4.43 -9.49 14.52
N THR A 147 -4.95 -10.20 15.52
CA THR A 147 -4.17 -10.99 16.47
C THR A 147 -3.45 -12.16 15.79
N LEU A 148 -4.04 -12.72 14.72
CA LEU A 148 -3.45 -13.83 13.98
C LEU A 148 -2.24 -13.37 13.18
N THR A 149 -2.32 -12.19 12.57
CA THR A 149 -1.18 -11.58 11.87
C THR A 149 -0.07 -11.25 12.86
N LEU A 150 -0.37 -10.54 13.96
CA LEU A 150 0.61 -10.16 14.99
C LEU A 150 1.35 -11.37 15.55
N THR A 151 0.63 -12.41 15.96
CA THR A 151 1.24 -13.60 16.60
C THR A 151 2.07 -14.45 15.64
N ASN A 152 1.84 -14.33 14.33
CA ASN A 152 2.58 -15.05 13.31
C ASN A 152 3.89 -14.37 12.87
N LEU A 153 4.08 -13.09 13.19
CA LEU A 153 5.31 -12.34 12.88
C LEU A 153 6.54 -13.01 13.48
N ALA A 154 7.64 -13.00 12.73
CA ALA A 154 8.92 -13.55 13.18
C ALA A 154 9.44 -12.77 14.40
N GLU A 155 9.26 -11.46 14.38
CA GLU A 155 9.61 -10.50 15.41
C GLU A 155 8.87 -10.81 16.73
N TRP A 156 7.57 -11.08 16.63
CA TRP A 156 6.74 -11.48 17.77
C TRP A 156 7.17 -12.83 18.34
N LYS A 157 7.39 -13.83 17.48
CA LYS A 157 7.86 -15.16 17.90
C LYS A 157 9.21 -15.10 18.63
N GLN A 158 10.13 -14.26 18.16
CA GLN A 158 11.39 -14.00 18.85
C GLN A 158 11.19 -13.31 20.21
N LEU A 159 10.28 -12.34 20.29
CA LEU A 159 9.93 -11.67 21.54
C LEU A 159 9.36 -12.65 22.58
N MET A 160 8.47 -13.56 22.17
CA MET A 160 7.92 -14.58 23.08
C MET A 160 8.98 -15.55 23.62
N ARG A 161 10.04 -15.84 22.85
CA ARG A 161 11.20 -16.62 23.35
C ARG A 161 11.94 -15.88 24.47
N LEU A 162 12.05 -14.55 24.38
CA LEU A 162 12.67 -13.73 25.42
C LEU A 162 11.81 -13.68 26.69
N VAL A 163 10.49 -13.54 26.54
CA VAL A 163 9.52 -13.55 27.65
C VAL A 163 9.57 -14.87 28.41
N THR A 164 9.56 -16.00 27.68
CA THR A 164 9.60 -17.34 28.26
C THR A 164 10.95 -17.71 28.87
N SER A 165 12.04 -17.10 28.42
CA SER A 165 13.39 -17.28 28.99
C SER A 165 13.64 -16.47 30.27
N LYS A 166 12.82 -15.45 30.58
CA LYS A 166 12.94 -14.62 31.79
C LYS A 166 12.12 -15.16 32.99
N ARG A 167 11.62 -16.40 32.87
CA ARG A 167 10.77 -17.06 33.86
C ARG A 167 11.56 -17.63 35.02
#